data_AF-T1AAR6-F1
#
_entry.id   AF-T1AAR6-F1
#
_cell.length_a   1.000
_cell.length_b   1.000
_cell.length_c   1.000
_cell.angle_alpha   90.00
_cell.angle_beta   90.00
_cell.angle_gamma   90.00
#
_symmetry.space_group_name_H-M   'P 1'
#
loop_
_entity.id
_entity.type
_entity.pdbx_description
1 polymer ?
#
loop_
_entity_poly.entity_id
_entity_poly.type
_entity_poly.pdbx_seq_one_letter_code
_entity_poly.pdbx_strand_id
1 'polypeptide(L)'
;LEDRGQIEGFEFYILSDSDDPDAFVREQWAWAEVARHLSAFGRIHYRRRRSNIKRKTGNIADFLRRWGYRFEYMIVLDADSLMSAACLLRMVGLMQSNPKVGMIQSAPGIILQKTLFGRIQQFSNRLYGLMYAAGLSYWQLGDSYYWGHNAIIRVAPFVEHCHLPRLRGRTL
;
A
#
# COMPACT_ATOMS: atom_id res chain seq x y z
N LEU A 1 -15.80 -0.09 -4.84
CA LEU A 1 -15.85 1.27 -4.25
C LEU A 1 -16.96 2.07 -4.91
N GLU A 2 -17.05 2.01 -6.25
CA GLU A 2 -18.19 2.51 -7.04
C GLU A 2 -19.53 1.94 -6.58
N ASP A 3 -19.64 0.61 -6.42
CA ASP A 3 -20.86 -0.04 -5.90
C ASP A 3 -21.29 0.45 -4.51
N ARG A 4 -20.36 1.05 -3.74
CA ARG A 4 -20.63 1.62 -2.42
C ARG A 4 -20.79 3.13 -2.45
N GLY A 5 -20.72 3.77 -3.61
CA GLY A 5 -20.85 5.22 -3.78
C GLY A 5 -19.71 6.04 -3.15
N GLN A 6 -18.53 5.44 -2.92
CA GLN A 6 -17.44 6.09 -2.18
C GLN A 6 -16.20 6.34 -3.05
N ILE A 7 -16.28 6.14 -4.37
CA ILE A 7 -15.13 6.20 -5.26
C ILE A 7 -14.49 7.60 -5.34
N GLU A 8 -15.27 8.66 -5.14
CA GLU A 8 -14.81 10.05 -5.25
C GLU A 8 -13.70 10.39 -4.25
N GLY A 9 -13.70 9.77 -3.07
CA GLY A 9 -12.66 9.95 -2.05
C GLY A 9 -11.36 9.17 -2.32
N PHE A 10 -11.24 8.48 -3.45
CA PHE A 10 -10.07 7.64 -3.77
C PHE A 10 -9.49 7.98 -5.15
N GLU A 11 -8.15 8.09 -5.19
CA GLU A 11 -7.32 8.09 -6.38
C GLU A 11 -6.29 6.95 -6.27
N PHE A 12 -5.95 6.34 -7.40
CA PHE A 12 -5.06 5.19 -7.47
C PHE A 12 -3.80 5.54 -8.26
N TYR A 13 -2.63 5.22 -7.69
CA TYR A 13 -1.34 5.48 -8.32
C TYR A 13 -0.55 4.17 -8.42
N ILE A 14 -0.27 3.75 -9.66
CA ILE A 14 0.65 2.66 -9.97
C ILE A 14 2.04 3.24 -10.06
N LEU A 15 2.88 2.95 -9.06
CA LEU A 15 4.24 3.45 -8.97
C LEU A 15 5.21 2.35 -9.45
N SER A 16 5.58 2.38 -10.72
CA SER A 16 6.53 1.42 -11.29
C SER A 16 7.97 1.78 -10.95
N ASP A 17 8.73 0.78 -10.50
CA ASP A 17 10.19 0.79 -10.31
C ASP A 17 10.88 -0.23 -11.24
N SER A 18 10.21 -0.68 -12.30
CA SER A 18 10.84 -1.56 -13.29
C SER A 18 12.05 -0.87 -13.94
N ASP A 19 13.05 -1.66 -14.36
CA ASP A 19 14.23 -1.20 -15.11
C ASP A 19 14.26 -1.74 -16.55
N ASP A 20 13.37 -2.69 -16.89
CA ASP A 20 13.25 -3.32 -18.20
C ASP A 20 12.37 -2.50 -19.18
N PRO A 21 12.93 -2.04 -20.33
CA PRO A 21 12.19 -1.38 -21.39
C PRO A 21 10.89 -2.09 -21.81
N ASP A 22 10.93 -3.41 -21.96
CA ASP A 22 9.79 -4.17 -22.45
C ASP A 22 8.69 -4.28 -21.37
N ALA A 23 9.09 -4.38 -20.11
CA ALA A 23 8.17 -4.30 -18.99
C ALA A 23 7.41 -2.97 -18.96
N PHE A 24 8.06 -1.83 -19.26
CA PHE A 24 7.38 -0.52 -19.26
C PHE A 24 6.28 -0.41 -20.28
N VAL A 25 6.52 -0.97 -21.47
CA VAL A 25 5.51 -0.97 -22.52
C VAL A 25 4.34 -1.80 -22.02
N ARG A 26 4.58 -3.05 -21.59
CA ARG A 26 3.51 -3.92 -21.09
C ARG A 26 2.71 -3.31 -19.94
N GLU A 27 3.38 -2.70 -18.96
CA GLU A 27 2.74 -2.04 -17.82
C GLU A 27 1.87 -0.85 -18.24
N GLN A 28 2.34 0.00 -19.14
CA GLN A 28 1.56 1.14 -19.64
C GLN A 28 0.35 0.70 -20.46
N TRP A 29 0.53 -0.32 -21.29
CA TRP A 29 -0.57 -0.93 -22.05
C TRP A 29 -1.62 -1.52 -21.11
N ALA A 30 -1.21 -2.30 -20.11
CA ALA A 30 -2.13 -2.88 -19.13
C ALA A 30 -2.85 -1.79 -18.30
N TRP A 31 -2.15 -0.75 -17.87
CA TRP A 31 -2.77 0.39 -17.20
C TRP A 31 -3.80 1.08 -18.09
N ALA A 32 -3.46 1.38 -19.35
CA ALA A 32 -4.35 2.06 -20.27
C ALA A 32 -5.61 1.23 -20.57
N GLU A 33 -5.46 -0.09 -20.69
CA GLU A 33 -6.58 -1.01 -20.86
C GLU A 33 -7.52 -0.99 -19.65
N VAL A 34 -6.97 -1.10 -18.43
CA VAL A 34 -7.75 -1.04 -17.19
C VAL A 34 -8.43 0.32 -17.03
N ALA A 35 -7.71 1.42 -17.24
CA ALA A 35 -8.26 2.77 -17.12
C ALA A 35 -9.38 3.02 -18.15
N ARG A 36 -9.24 2.50 -19.38
CA ARG A 36 -10.29 2.58 -20.41
C ARG A 36 -11.50 1.72 -20.05
N HIS A 37 -11.29 0.47 -19.63
CA HIS A 37 -12.37 -0.45 -19.29
C HIS A 37 -13.23 0.09 -18.14
N LEU A 38 -12.59 0.71 -17.15
CA LEU A 38 -13.25 1.30 -15.99
C LEU A 38 -13.66 2.77 -16.19
N SER A 39 -13.43 3.35 -17.37
CA SER A 39 -13.61 4.80 -17.61
C SER A 39 -12.95 5.69 -16.54
N ALA A 40 -11.79 5.26 -16.05
CA ALA A 40 -11.12 5.79 -14.87
C ALA A 40 -9.84 6.59 -15.20
N PHE A 41 -9.73 7.10 -16.43
CA PHE A 41 -8.70 8.09 -16.77
C PHE A 41 -8.83 9.31 -15.86
N GLY A 42 -7.71 9.74 -15.27
CA GLY A 42 -7.71 10.81 -14.27
C GLY A 42 -8.02 10.35 -12.84
N ARG A 43 -8.32 9.06 -12.62
CA ARG A 43 -8.45 8.46 -11.28
C ARG A 43 -7.43 7.34 -11.04
N ILE A 44 -7.10 6.57 -12.08
CA ILE A 44 -6.01 5.59 -12.06
C ILE A 44 -4.84 6.17 -12.84
N HIS A 45 -3.73 6.38 -12.16
CA HIS A 45 -2.53 7.00 -12.72
C HIS A 45 -1.40 5.98 -12.77
N TYR A 46 -0.70 5.92 -13.90
CA TYR A 46 0.57 5.21 -14.00
C TYR A 46 1.73 6.19 -13.93
N ARG A 47 2.74 5.86 -13.14
CA ARG A 47 3.96 6.67 -13.04
C ARG A 47 5.19 5.78 -12.94
N ARG A 48 6.22 6.19 -13.68
CA ARG A 48 7.57 5.65 -13.63
C ARG A 48 8.59 6.76 -13.34
N ARG A 49 9.69 6.42 -12.67
CA ARG A 49 10.86 7.29 -12.52
C ARG A 49 11.97 6.91 -13.50
N ARG A 50 12.77 7.90 -13.91
CA ARG A 50 14.00 7.65 -14.71
C ARG A 50 15.14 7.05 -13.87
N SER A 51 15.12 7.25 -12.56
CA SER A 51 16.17 6.78 -11.64
C SER A 51 15.51 6.10 -10.44
N ASN A 52 15.79 4.80 -10.26
CA ASN A 52 15.15 3.95 -9.25
C ASN A 52 15.96 3.90 -7.93
N ILE A 53 16.43 5.06 -7.48
CA ILE A 53 17.11 5.19 -6.18
C ILE A 53 16.17 4.78 -5.05
N LYS A 54 16.65 3.91 -4.15
CA LYS A 54 15.93 3.33 -3.00
C LYS A 54 14.68 2.49 -3.36
N ARG A 55 14.53 2.07 -4.63
CA ARG A 55 13.40 1.23 -5.11
C ARG A 55 12.04 1.75 -4.58
N LYS A 56 11.20 0.84 -4.04
CA LYS A 56 9.85 1.12 -3.50
C LYS A 56 9.79 2.31 -2.56
N THR A 57 10.67 2.36 -1.55
CA THR A 57 10.66 3.44 -0.55
C THR A 57 11.03 4.79 -1.17
N GLY A 58 11.97 4.81 -2.11
CA GLY A 58 12.29 5.99 -2.89
C GLY A 58 11.14 6.45 -3.77
N ASN A 59 10.37 5.51 -4.31
CA ASN A 59 9.27 5.80 -5.22
C ASN A 59 8.12 6.48 -4.50
N ILE A 60 7.72 5.92 -3.36
CA ILE A 60 6.73 6.50 -2.45
C ILE A 60 7.19 7.87 -1.96
N ALA A 61 8.46 8.00 -1.55
CA ALA A 61 8.98 9.27 -1.07
C ALA A 61 8.97 10.38 -2.15
N ASP A 62 9.35 10.06 -3.40
CA ASP A 62 9.28 11.03 -4.50
C ASP A 62 7.83 11.38 -4.86
N PHE A 63 6.92 10.40 -4.81
CA PHE A 63 5.49 10.65 -5.00
C PHE A 63 4.95 11.62 -3.95
N LEU A 64 5.20 11.34 -2.66
CA LEU A 64 4.71 12.17 -1.56
C LEU A 64 5.27 13.60 -1.61
N ARG A 65 6.52 13.78 -2.02
CA ARG A 65 7.11 15.12 -2.20
C ARG A 65 6.41 15.95 -3.29
N ARG A 66 5.92 15.31 -4.34
CA ARG A 66 5.33 16.00 -5.50
C ARG A 66 3.81 16.17 -5.40
N TRP A 67 3.12 15.19 -4.82
CA TRP A 67 1.65 15.15 -4.81
C TRP A 67 1.05 14.75 -3.47
N GLY A 68 1.85 14.40 -2.46
CA GLY A 68 1.35 13.93 -1.16
C GLY A 68 0.44 14.93 -0.47
N TYR A 69 0.67 16.24 -0.64
CA TYR A 69 -0.16 17.30 -0.07
C TYR A 69 -1.63 17.29 -0.53
N ARG A 70 -1.96 16.57 -1.62
CA ARG A 70 -3.33 16.42 -2.12
C ARG A 70 -4.15 15.42 -1.31
N PHE A 71 -3.51 14.58 -0.49
CA PHE A 71 -4.16 13.45 0.16
C PHE A 71 -3.97 13.51 1.68
N GLU A 72 -5.05 13.31 2.42
CA GLU A 72 -4.98 13.19 3.89
C GLU A 72 -4.37 11.84 4.30
N TYR A 73 -4.73 10.79 3.56
CA TYR A 73 -4.32 9.42 3.80
C TYR A 73 -3.68 8.81 2.56
N MET A 74 -2.71 7.92 2.76
CA MET A 74 -2.24 7.02 1.72
C MET A 74 -2.42 5.57 2.18
N ILE A 75 -2.77 4.69 1.25
CA ILE A 75 -2.81 3.24 1.47
C ILE A 75 -1.78 2.62 0.55
N VAL A 76 -0.77 1.97 1.13
CA VAL A 76 0.29 1.32 0.34
C VAL A 76 -0.12 -0.12 0.09
N LEU A 77 -0.22 -0.52 -1.18
CA LEU A 77 -0.47 -1.89 -1.60
C LEU A 77 0.73 -2.40 -2.39
N ASP A 78 1.08 -3.67 -2.20
CA ASP A 78 1.98 -4.35 -3.13
C ASP A 78 1.22 -4.82 -4.38
N ALA A 79 1.95 -5.12 -5.46
CA ALA A 79 1.37 -5.52 -6.74
C ALA A 79 0.57 -6.84 -6.65
N ASP A 80 0.81 -7.64 -5.62
CA ASP A 80 0.11 -8.88 -5.29
C ASP A 80 -0.93 -8.72 -4.16
N SER A 81 -1.12 -7.51 -3.64
CA SER A 81 -2.06 -7.23 -2.57
C SER A 81 -3.47 -6.98 -3.12
N LEU A 82 -4.46 -7.64 -2.51
CA LEU A 82 -5.88 -7.42 -2.77
C LEU A 82 -6.56 -6.95 -1.49
N MET A 83 -7.31 -5.85 -1.60
CA MET A 83 -8.07 -5.29 -0.48
C MET A 83 -9.50 -4.97 -0.89
N SER A 84 -10.46 -5.41 -0.09
CA SER A 84 -11.87 -5.17 -0.36
C SER A 84 -12.24 -3.71 -0.09
N ALA A 85 -13.27 -3.21 -0.78
CA ALA A 85 -13.80 -1.86 -0.51
C ALA A 85 -14.23 -1.69 0.96
N ALA A 86 -14.80 -2.74 1.57
CA ALA A 86 -15.19 -2.70 2.98
C ALA A 86 -13.99 -2.52 3.93
N CYS A 87 -12.86 -3.14 3.61
CA CYS A 87 -11.62 -2.98 4.37
C CYS A 87 -11.06 -1.57 4.22
N LEU A 88 -10.96 -1.04 2.99
CA LEU A 88 -10.50 0.32 2.72
C LEU A 88 -11.33 1.36 3.48
N LEU A 89 -12.66 1.28 3.38
CA LEU A 89 -13.57 2.21 4.04
C LEU A 89 -13.51 2.10 5.57
N ARG A 90 -13.36 0.88 6.12
CA ARG A 90 -13.14 0.69 7.56
C ARG A 90 -11.83 1.35 8.01
N MET A 91 -10.74 1.19 7.26
CA MET A 91 -9.45 1.81 7.58
C MET A 91 -9.56 3.33 7.59
N VAL A 92 -10.23 3.93 6.60
CA VAL A 92 -10.50 5.38 6.58
C VAL A 92 -11.34 5.81 7.77
N GLY A 93 -12.45 5.13 8.07
CA GLY A 93 -13.31 5.46 9.20
C GLY A 93 -12.60 5.37 10.55
N LEU A 94 -11.69 4.40 10.73
CA LEU A 94 -10.84 4.32 11.92
C LEU A 94 -9.86 5.50 12.01
N MET A 95 -9.24 5.91 10.91
CA MET A 95 -8.34 7.08 10.89
C MET A 95 -9.06 8.39 11.19
N GLN A 96 -10.29 8.55 10.68
CA GLN A 96 -11.13 9.72 10.94
C GLN A 96 -11.60 9.77 12.40
N SER A 97 -12.01 8.64 12.96
CA SER A 97 -12.46 8.54 14.34
C SER A 97 -11.33 8.68 15.37
N ASN A 98 -10.07 8.52 14.94
CA ASN A 98 -8.90 8.57 15.81
C ASN A 98 -7.83 9.55 15.27
N PRO A 99 -7.99 10.87 15.48
CA PRO A 99 -7.10 11.88 14.89
C PRO A 99 -5.62 11.75 15.28
N LYS A 100 -5.34 11.15 16.45
CA LYS A 100 -3.97 10.92 16.96
C LYS A 100 -3.27 9.72 16.33
N VAL A 101 -3.98 8.88 15.57
CA VAL A 101 -3.38 7.71 14.92
C VAL A 101 -2.66 8.16 13.64
N GLY A 102 -1.36 7.82 13.57
CA GLY A 102 -0.52 8.08 12.40
C GLY A 102 -0.60 6.99 11.32
N MET A 103 -0.81 5.73 11.72
CA MET A 103 -0.91 4.59 10.81
C MET A 103 -1.76 3.47 11.41
N ILE A 104 -2.47 2.74 10.55
CA ILE A 104 -3.11 1.47 10.90
C ILE A 104 -2.61 0.38 9.95
N GLN A 105 -1.94 -0.63 10.50
CA GLN A 105 -1.51 -1.83 9.78
C GLN A 105 -2.64 -2.86 9.80
N SER A 106 -3.07 -3.34 8.63
CA SER A 106 -3.98 -4.49 8.56
C SER A 106 -3.22 -5.81 8.74
N ALA A 107 -3.94 -6.85 9.17
CA ALA A 107 -3.43 -8.22 9.20
C ALA A 107 -3.73 -8.91 7.86
N PRO A 108 -2.76 -9.07 6.95
CA PRO A 108 -3.02 -9.64 5.64
C PRO A 108 -3.33 -11.14 5.74
N GLY A 109 -4.34 -11.57 4.98
CA GLY A 109 -4.60 -12.98 4.74
C GLY A 109 -3.80 -13.46 3.53
N ILE A 110 -3.28 -14.68 3.60
CA ILE A 110 -2.64 -15.32 2.44
C ILE A 110 -3.75 -15.98 1.60
N ILE A 111 -3.82 -15.65 0.31
CA ILE A 111 -4.81 -16.20 -0.62
C ILE A 111 -4.16 -16.66 -1.93
N LEU A 112 -4.91 -17.44 -2.72
CA LEU A 112 -4.56 -17.86 -4.10
C LEU A 112 -3.21 -18.58 -4.24
N GLN A 113 -2.73 -19.23 -3.19
CA GLN A 113 -1.47 -19.98 -3.24
C GLN A 113 -1.59 -21.27 -4.04
N LYS A 114 -0.64 -21.48 -4.96
CA LYS A 114 -0.62 -22.64 -5.87
C LYS A 114 0.36 -23.73 -5.46
N THR A 115 1.45 -23.37 -4.78
CA THR A 115 2.48 -24.33 -4.35
C THR A 115 2.04 -25.06 -3.07
N LEU A 116 2.55 -26.27 -2.84
CA LEU A 116 2.27 -27.00 -1.60
C LEU A 116 2.64 -26.17 -0.37
N PHE A 117 3.85 -25.60 -0.36
CA PHE A 117 4.32 -24.76 0.73
C PHE A 117 3.45 -23.51 0.94
N GLY A 118 3.06 -22.84 -0.15
CA GLY A 118 2.15 -21.69 -0.07
C GLY A 118 0.77 -22.07 0.47
N ARG A 119 0.23 -23.23 0.08
CA ARG A 119 -1.06 -23.73 0.59
C ARG A 119 -1.00 -24.09 2.08
N ILE A 120 0.11 -24.66 2.55
CA ILE A 120 0.34 -24.92 3.98
C ILE A 120 0.35 -23.59 4.75
N GLN A 121 1.11 -22.59 4.29
CA GLN A 121 1.12 -21.26 4.91
C GLN A 121 -0.25 -20.59 4.90
N GLN A 122 -0.99 -20.69 3.79
CA GLN A 122 -2.35 -20.18 3.68
C GLN A 122 -3.29 -20.87 4.69
N PHE A 123 -3.20 -22.19 4.84
CA PHE A 123 -3.97 -22.93 5.83
C PHE A 123 -3.62 -22.48 7.25
N SER A 124 -2.33 -22.41 7.58
CA SER A 124 -1.84 -21.93 8.87
C SER A 124 -2.30 -20.51 9.20
N ASN A 125 -2.16 -19.57 8.25
CA ASN A 125 -2.65 -18.20 8.38
C ASN A 125 -4.16 -18.16 8.65
N ARG A 126 -4.95 -19.03 8.01
CA ARG A 126 -6.38 -19.10 8.26
C ARG A 126 -6.75 -19.76 9.59
N LEU A 127 -5.95 -20.74 10.04
CA LEU A 127 -6.19 -21.47 11.28
C LEU A 127 -5.93 -20.60 12.52
N TYR A 128 -4.81 -19.88 12.56
CA TYR A 128 -4.38 -19.17 13.77
C TYR A 128 -3.97 -17.71 13.53
N GLY A 129 -4.06 -17.18 12.31
CA GLY A 129 -3.61 -15.82 11.99
C GLY A 129 -4.35 -14.73 12.75
N LEU A 130 -5.65 -14.89 13.01
CA LEU A 130 -6.42 -13.93 13.82
C LEU A 130 -6.01 -13.94 15.29
N MET A 131 -5.78 -15.13 15.86
CA MET A 131 -5.25 -15.25 17.22
C MET A 131 -3.86 -14.61 17.34
N TYR A 132 -3.00 -14.86 16.35
CA TYR A 132 -1.68 -14.24 16.27
C TYR A 132 -1.77 -12.71 16.21
N ALA A 133 -2.63 -12.16 15.33
CA ALA A 133 -2.82 -10.72 15.20
C ALA A 133 -3.38 -10.08 16.47
N ALA A 134 -4.32 -10.74 17.15
CA ALA A 134 -4.86 -10.27 18.43
C ALA A 134 -3.79 -10.26 19.52
N GLY A 135 -3.00 -11.34 19.63
CA GLY A 135 -1.88 -11.40 20.57
C GLY A 135 -0.83 -10.33 20.29
N LEU A 136 -0.47 -10.11 19.02
CA LEU A 136 0.46 -9.07 18.62
C LEU A 136 -0.07 -7.67 19.00
N SER A 137 -1.36 -7.40 18.75
CA SER A 137 -2.01 -6.13 19.11
C SER A 137 -2.00 -5.89 20.63
N TYR A 138 -2.22 -6.96 21.42
CA TYR A 138 -2.17 -6.88 22.88
C TYR A 138 -0.78 -6.46 23.37
N TRP A 139 0.29 -7.04 22.81
CA TRP A 139 1.66 -6.72 23.22
C TRP A 139 2.14 -5.34 22.74
N GLN A 140 1.61 -4.84 21.62
CA GLN A 140 2.02 -3.57 21.06
C GLN A 140 1.39 -2.34 21.74
N LEU A 141 0.29 -2.51 22.50
CA LEU A 141 -0.31 -1.51 23.40
C LEU A 141 -0.53 -0.10 22.80
N GLY A 142 -0.61 0.04 21.48
CA GLY A 142 -0.80 1.33 20.78
C GLY A 142 0.22 1.59 19.68
N ASP A 143 1.34 0.88 19.68
CA ASP A 143 2.30 0.90 18.59
C ASP A 143 1.92 -0.10 17.49
N SER A 144 2.56 0.02 16.32
CA SER A 144 2.39 -0.93 15.24
C SER A 144 3.64 -1.02 14.38
N TYR A 145 3.94 -2.22 13.89
CA TYR A 145 4.97 -2.40 12.89
C TYR A 145 4.42 -2.00 11.52
N TYR A 146 5.23 -1.28 10.74
CA TYR A 146 4.95 -1.06 9.33
C TYR A 146 5.62 -2.14 8.50
N TRP A 147 4.82 -2.95 7.81
CA TRP A 147 5.32 -4.05 6.98
C TRP A 147 5.67 -3.60 5.56
N GLY A 148 5.45 -2.32 5.24
CA GLY A 148 5.68 -1.75 3.91
C GLY A 148 4.47 -1.77 2.99
N HIS A 149 3.36 -2.41 3.38
CA HIS A 149 2.15 -2.56 2.57
C HIS A 149 0.93 -2.92 3.43
N ASN A 150 -0.26 -2.89 2.83
CA ASN A 150 -1.56 -3.17 3.45
C ASN A 150 -1.82 -2.33 4.72
N ALA A 151 -1.37 -1.08 4.70
CA ALA A 151 -1.52 -0.14 5.80
C ALA A 151 -2.02 1.21 5.28
N ILE A 152 -2.85 1.89 6.08
CA ILE A 152 -3.26 3.27 5.86
C ILE A 152 -2.39 4.18 6.73
N ILE A 153 -1.90 5.27 6.17
CA ILE A 153 -0.96 6.20 6.81
C ILE A 153 -1.46 7.63 6.61
N ARG A 154 -1.41 8.45 7.66
CA ARG A 154 -1.67 9.89 7.59
C ARG A 154 -0.48 10.58 6.93
N VAL A 155 -0.74 11.27 5.81
CA VAL A 155 0.33 11.74 4.92
C VAL A 155 1.16 12.85 5.57
N ALA A 156 0.53 13.88 6.11
CA ALA A 156 1.23 15.03 6.69
C ALA A 156 2.30 14.64 7.74
N PRO A 157 1.97 13.94 8.84
CA PRO A 157 2.97 13.58 9.85
C PRO A 157 3.99 12.56 9.32
N PHE A 158 3.59 11.67 8.39
CA PHE A 158 4.53 10.72 7.79
C PHE A 158 5.58 11.46 6.94
N VAL A 159 5.16 12.45 6.16
CA VAL A 159 6.06 13.30 5.38
C VAL A 159 6.96 14.09 6.31
N GLU A 160 6.46 14.63 7.42
CA GLU A 160 7.23 15.47 8.34
C GLU A 160 8.26 14.69 9.19
N HIS A 161 7.96 13.45 9.57
CA HIS A 161 8.73 12.73 10.58
C HIS A 161 9.39 11.45 10.07
N CYS A 162 8.87 10.81 9.03
CA CYS A 162 9.27 9.45 8.64
C CYS A 162 10.24 9.42 7.44
N HIS A 163 10.91 10.54 7.12
CA HIS A 163 12.01 10.49 6.16
C HIS A 163 13.16 9.66 6.74
N LEU A 164 13.42 8.49 6.16
CA LEU A 164 14.60 7.68 6.49
C LEU A 164 15.88 8.41 6.03
N PRO A 165 16.71 8.93 6.95
CA PRO A 165 17.99 9.51 6.59
C PRO A 165 18.85 8.45 5.90
N ARG A 166 19.78 8.86 5.05
CA ARG A 166 20.81 7.93 4.55
C ARG A 166 21.66 7.52 5.75
N LEU A 167 21.45 6.30 6.26
CA LEU A 167 22.35 5.70 7.23
C LEU A 167 23.71 5.51 6.54
N ARG A 168 24.77 6.08 7.12
CA ARG A 168 26.15 5.88 6.64
C ARG A 168 26.59 4.47 7.05
N GLY A 169 26.31 3.48 6.20
CA GLY A 169 26.84 2.13 6.35
C GLY A 169 28.02 1.92 5.42
N ARG A 170 29.16 1.47 5.97
CA ARG A 170 30.25 0.88 5.18
C ARG A 170 29.75 -0.50 4.76
N THR A 171 29.66 -0.77 3.46
CA THR A 171 29.48 -2.14 2.97
C THR A 171 30.73 -2.91 3.39
N LEU A 172 30.59 -3.83 4.33
CA LEU A 172 31.59 -4.85 4.63
C LEU A 172 31.49 -5.97 3.59
#